data_AF-A0A8K0G623-F1
#
_entry.id   AF-A0A8K0G623-F1
#
_cell.length_a   1.000
_cell.length_b   1.000
_cell.length_c   1.000
_cell.angle_alpha   90.00
_cell.angle_beta   90.00
_cell.angle_gamma   90.00
#
_symmetry.space_group_name_H-M   'P 1'
#
loop_
_entity.id
_entity.type
_entity.pdbx_description
1 polymer ?
#
loop_
_entity_poly.entity_id
_entity_poly.type
_entity_poly.pdbx_seq_one_letter_code
_entity_poly.pdbx_strand_id
1 'polypeptide(L)'
;MKKGSSREQKIMVTLLETEKTRDVLGLSVRGTLNIVDTDKKNRKGEFIYKPEAIVFYKELKMGIDLSDQLASYLTVLRRLLRWYR
;
A
#
# COMPACT_ATOMS: atom_id res chain seq x y z
N MET A 1 22.59 -32.34 10.44
CA MET A 1 21.35 -31.61 10.80
C MET A 1 21.59 -30.12 10.58
N LYS A 2 20.94 -29.52 9.57
CA LYS A 2 21.10 -28.08 9.28
C LYS A 2 20.39 -27.28 10.37
N LYS A 3 21.12 -26.50 11.16
CA LYS A 3 20.53 -25.57 12.14
C LYS A 3 19.63 -24.59 11.38
N GLY A 4 18.33 -24.61 11.68
CA GLY A 4 17.39 -23.61 11.18
C GLY A 4 17.81 -22.25 11.73
N SER A 5 18.33 -21.39 10.86
CA SER A 5 18.59 -19.99 11.20
C SER A 5 17.24 -19.33 11.47
N SER A 6 16.92 -19.15 12.75
CA SER A 6 15.79 -18.34 13.19
C SER A 6 16.05 -16.92 12.72
N ARG A 7 15.41 -16.50 11.62
CA ARG A 7 15.51 -15.14 11.10
C ARG A 7 14.80 -14.23 12.10
N GLU A 8 15.57 -13.44 12.83
CA GLU A 8 15.03 -12.34 13.63
C GLU A 8 14.13 -11.47 12.75
N GLN A 9 12.84 -11.43 13.05
CA GLN A 9 11.89 -10.58 12.35
C GLN A 9 11.89 -9.22 13.05
N LYS A 10 12.75 -8.33 12.58
CA LYS A 10 12.79 -6.95 13.04
C LYS A 10 11.56 -6.22 12.48
N ILE A 11 10.57 -5.97 13.33
CA ILE A 11 9.43 -5.11 13.00
C ILE A 11 9.96 -3.68 12.88
N MET A 12 9.91 -3.09 11.69
CA MET A 12 10.27 -1.67 11.49
C MET A 12 9.00 -0.83 11.37
N VAL A 13 8.81 0.02 12.36
CA VAL A 13 7.83 1.11 12.31
C VAL A 13 8.50 2.27 11.58
N THR A 14 8.04 2.60 10.37
CA THR A 14 8.55 3.77 9.66
C THR A 14 7.52 4.89 9.76
N LEU A 15 7.88 5.96 10.47
CA LEU A 15 7.13 7.21 10.46
C LEU A 15 7.50 7.96 9.19
N LEU A 16 6.52 8.25 8.35
CA LEU A 16 6.72 9.02 7.13
C LEU A 16 5.93 10.30 7.21
N GLU A 17 6.63 11.34 7.64
CA GLU A 17 6.18 12.72 7.61
C GLU A 17 6.26 13.20 6.16
N THR A 18 5.11 13.51 5.55
CA THR A 18 5.07 14.06 4.19
C THR A 18 4.67 15.53 4.25
N GLU A 19 5.53 16.41 3.71
CA GLU A 19 5.43 17.88 3.79
C GLU A 19 4.10 18.51 3.33
N LYS A 20 3.21 17.77 2.66
CA LYS A 20 2.13 18.39 1.86
C LYS A 20 0.71 18.24 2.37
N THR A 21 0.45 17.66 3.55
CA THR A 21 -0.73 18.00 4.41
C THR A 21 -1.03 16.99 5.53
N ARG A 22 -0.50 15.75 5.47
CA ARG A 22 -0.78 14.71 6.48
C ARG A 22 0.39 13.76 6.66
N ASP A 23 0.60 13.35 7.90
CA ASP A 23 1.56 12.31 8.25
C ASP A 23 0.98 10.94 7.89
N VAL A 24 1.79 10.11 7.26
CA VAL A 24 1.40 8.76 6.86
C VAL A 24 2.23 7.76 7.63
N LEU A 25 1.58 7.03 8.54
CA LEU A 25 2.23 5.97 9.29
C LEU A 25 2.07 4.63 8.58
N GLY A 26 3.18 3.92 8.41
CA GLY A 26 3.22 2.60 7.79
C GLY A 26 4.02 1.60 8.63
N LEU A 27 3.50 0.39 8.75
CA LEU A 27 4.18 -0.72 9.41
C LEU A 27 4.65 -1.72 8.36
N SER A 28 5.93 -2.09 8.41
CA SER A 28 6.47 -3.13 7.54
C SER A 28 7.39 -4.07 8.31
N VAL A 29 7.22 -5.37 8.09
CA VAL A 29 7.99 -6.41 8.79
C VAL A 29 9.28 -6.76 8.05
N ARG A 30 9.32 -6.57 6.72
CA ARG A 30 10.48 -6.89 5.87
C ARG A 30 10.83 -5.78 4.88
N GLY A 31 10.26 -4.59 5.05
CA GLY A 31 10.50 -3.45 4.18
C GLY A 31 11.89 -2.86 4.39
N THR A 32 12.56 -2.57 3.28
CA THR A 32 13.76 -1.75 3.22
C THR A 32 13.41 -0.27 3.40
N LEU A 33 14.33 0.51 4.00
CA LEU A 33 14.20 1.97 4.16
C LEU A 33 14.70 2.75 2.93
N ASN A 34 14.84 2.07 1.79
CA ASN A 34 15.35 2.70 0.58
C ASN A 34 14.35 3.75 0.09
N ILE A 35 14.87 4.90 -0.30
CA ILE A 35 14.10 5.92 -1.02
C ILE A 35 14.30 5.65 -2.51
N VAL A 36 13.20 5.48 -3.24
CA VAL A 36 13.18 5.13 -4.66
C VAL A 36 12.51 6.28 -5.43
N ASP A 37 13.01 6.55 -6.64
CA ASP A 37 12.32 7.44 -7.58
C ASP A 37 11.03 6.74 -8.05
N THR A 38 9.93 7.49 -8.09
CA THR A 38 8.64 6.96 -8.54
C THR A 38 8.41 7.10 -10.04
N ASP A 39 9.46 7.46 -10.80
CA ASP A 39 9.44 7.82 -12.23
C ASP A 39 8.41 8.89 -12.58
N LYS A 40 7.94 9.63 -11.56
CA LYS A 40 6.90 10.64 -11.66
C LYS A 40 7.46 12.00 -11.38
N LYS A 41 7.06 12.95 -12.21
CA LYS A 41 7.41 14.35 -12.04
C LYS A 41 6.24 15.12 -11.45
N ASN A 42 6.55 16.05 -10.56
CA ASN A 42 5.59 17.01 -10.05
C ASN A 42 5.23 18.04 -11.13
N ARG A 43 4.21 18.88 -10.91
CA ARG A 43 3.83 19.98 -11.81
C ARG A 43 4.99 20.96 -12.11
N LYS A 44 5.99 21.01 -11.23
CA LYS A 44 7.22 21.81 -11.38
C LYS A 44 8.34 21.10 -12.16
N GLY A 45 8.13 19.85 -12.60
CA GLY A 45 9.14 19.06 -13.33
C GLY A 45 10.14 18.30 -12.45
N GLU A 46 10.07 18.46 -11.12
CA GLU A 46 10.93 17.77 -10.15
C GLU A 46 10.53 16.29 -9.99
N PHE A 47 11.51 15.40 -9.86
CA PHE A 47 11.31 13.98 -9.57
C PHE A 47 10.72 13.78 -8.18
N ILE A 48 9.77 12.84 -8.07
CA ILE A 48 9.09 12.51 -6.82
C ILE A 48 9.72 11.27 -6.23
N TYR A 49 10.39 11.45 -5.11
CA TYR A 49 10.98 10.36 -4.34
C TYR A 49 10.03 9.90 -3.24
N LYS A 50 9.92 8.58 -3.07
CA LYS A 50 9.15 7.96 -1.99
C LYS A 50 9.88 6.73 -1.46
N PRO A 51 9.67 6.34 -0.19
CA PRO A 51 10.20 5.09 0.32
C PRO A 51 9.62 3.89 -0.43
N GLU A 52 10.47 2.90 -0.66
CA GLU A 52 10.16 1.65 -1.34
C GLU A 52 8.91 0.97 -0.75
N ALA A 53 8.83 0.92 0.59
CA ALA A 53 7.70 0.32 1.30
C ALA A 53 6.34 0.99 0.99
N ILE A 54 6.31 2.32 0.79
CA ILE A 54 5.08 3.04 0.42
C ILE A 54 4.69 2.72 -1.02
N VAL A 55 5.67 2.66 -1.92
CA VAL A 55 5.43 2.34 -3.33
C VAL A 55 4.84 0.93 -3.44
N PHE A 56 5.48 -0.03 -2.79
CA PHE A 56 5.03 -1.43 -2.72
C PHE A 56 3.62 -1.56 -2.12
N TYR A 57 3.35 -0.89 -1.00
CA TYR A 57 2.02 -0.89 -0.39
C TYR A 57 0.95 -0.36 -1.35
N LYS A 58 1.26 0.73 -2.09
CA LYS A 58 0.32 1.31 -3.06
C LYS A 58 -0.04 0.33 -4.17
N GLU A 59 0.91 -0.45 -4.66
CA GLU A 59 0.67 -1.44 -5.71
C GLU A 59 -0.18 -2.60 -5.21
N LEU A 60 0.10 -3.10 -4.00
CA LEU A 60 -0.61 -4.26 -3.45
C LEU A 60 -2.01 -3.95 -2.94
N LYS A 61 -2.24 -2.78 -2.35
CA LYS A 61 -3.55 -2.47 -1.74
C LYS A 61 -4.71 -2.37 -2.73
N MET A 62 -4.40 -2.19 -4.02
CA MET A 62 -5.37 -1.89 -5.07
C MET A 62 -6.30 -3.07 -5.39
N GLY A 63 -5.93 -4.31 -5.05
CA GLY A 63 -6.68 -5.50 -5.47
C GLY A 63 -8.13 -5.54 -4.99
N ILE A 64 -8.38 -5.20 -3.72
CA ILE A 64 -9.73 -5.22 -3.15
C ILE A 64 -10.58 -4.10 -3.75
N ASP A 65 -10.05 -2.87 -3.79
CA ASP A 65 -10.74 -1.71 -4.35
C ASP A 65 -11.11 -1.93 -5.83
N LEU A 66 -10.19 -2.52 -6.61
CA LEU A 66 -10.44 -2.83 -8.01
C LEU A 66 -11.52 -3.90 -8.16
N SER A 67 -11.47 -4.96 -7.36
CA SER A 67 -12.49 -6.02 -7.38
C SER A 67 -13.88 -5.49 -7.03
N ASP A 68 -13.98 -4.62 -6.02
CA ASP A 68 -15.24 -3.99 -5.61
C ASP A 68 -15.77 -3.05 -6.70
N GLN A 69 -14.89 -2.29 -7.34
CA GLN A 69 -15.24 -1.41 -8.45
C GLN A 69 -15.77 -2.23 -9.65
N LEU A 70 -15.11 -3.33 -10.01
CA LEU A 70 -15.55 -4.22 -11.08
C LEU A 70 -16.88 -4.92 -10.75
N ALA A 71 -17.05 -5.35 -9.50
CA ALA A 71 -18.31 -5.93 -9.02
C ALA A 71 -19.45 -4.90 -9.08
N SER A 72 -19.17 -3.63 -8.81
CA SER A 72 -20.14 -2.54 -8.92
C SER A 72 -20.61 -2.29 -10.36
N TYR A 73 -19.73 -2.44 -11.36
CA TYR A 73 -20.09 -2.28 -12.78
C TYR A 73 -21.04 -3.37 -13.30
N LEU A 74 -20.94 -4.61 -12.78
CA LEU A 74 -21.75 -5.76 -13.22
C LEU A 74 -22.67 -6.29 -12.11
N THR A 75 -23.15 -5.40 -11.23
CA THR A 75 -23.95 -5.84 -10.08
C THR A 75 -25.31 -6.40 -10.52
N VAL A 76 -25.56 -7.67 -10.18
CA VAL A 76 -26.86 -8.35 -10.40
C VAL A 76 -27.81 -8.08 -9.21
N LEU A 77 -27.32 -7.42 -8.16
CA LEU A 77 -28.09 -7.12 -6.96
C LEU A 77 -29.12 -6.02 -7.23
N ARG A 78 -30.39 -6.34 -6.97
CA ARG A 78 -31.49 -5.38 -6.98
C ARG A 78 -31.77 -4.90 -5.56
N ARG A 79 -32.26 -3.67 -5.44
CA ARG A 79 -32.69 -3.11 -4.14
C ARG A 79 -33.76 -3.98 -3.50
N LEU A 80 -33.54 -4.45 -2.27
CA LEU A 80 -34.44 -5.31 -1.49
C LEU A 80 -34.51 -4.86 -0.03
N LEU A 81 -35.56 -5.30 0.65
CA LEU A 81 -35.81 -5.03 2.09
C LEU A 81 -35.06 -5.97 3.04
N ARG A 82 -34.61 -7.15 2.56
CA ARG A 82 -33.97 -8.17 3.40
C ARG A 82 -32.47 -8.22 3.13
N TRP A 83 -31.68 -8.34 4.20
CA TRP A 83 -30.22 -8.39 4.14
C TRP A 83 -29.68 -9.78 3.75
N TYR A 84 -30.47 -10.84 3.99
CA TYR A 84 -30.16 -12.20 3.56
C TYR A 84 -30.91 -12.51 2.25
N ARG A 85 -30.20 -13.06 1.28
CA ARG A 85 -30.75 -13.58 0.02
C ARG A 85 -29.95 -14.77 -0.43
#